data_AF-A0A1W9GP27-F1
#
_entry.id   AF-A0A1W9GP27-F1
#
_cell.length_a   1.000
_cell.length_b   1.000
_cell.length_c   1.000
_cell.angle_alpha   90.00
_cell.angle_beta   90.00
_cell.angle_gamma   90.00
#
_symmetry.space_group_name_H-M   'P 1'
#
loop_
_entity.id
_entity.type
_entity.pdbx_description
1 polymer ?
#
loop_
_entity_poly.entity_id
_entity_poly.type
_entity_poly.pdbx_seq_one_letter_code
_entity_poly.pdbx_strand_id
1 'polypeptide(L)'
;MTAGLIVRKALLQHANGGSIYLFGHAFPALLAPLPTAKKKGPKPRYITHGHSPSDSQNLSQNTASSSSSSFSTSELLQEWGVHNLILSEWFTGLEPRSVEPFLRLMPSIEYAQDFFDKVAGVIEHKKTTSKPIADALAFLFACLKKMEVNPPPGWKSRRVRLLEEEARRLEEEAVALKTARDRLEAQRAEVYFLGLSEETQTQLRRMAEEAAADTELAVVRDAKRDRRLQELIRDHMRQDQRTKAI
;
A
#
# COMPACT_ATOMS: atom_id res chain seq x y z
N MET A 1 0.70 -9.70 36.67
CA MET A 1 1.45 -10.56 35.72
C MET A 1 0.45 -11.38 34.93
N THR A 2 0.44 -11.27 33.59
CA THR A 2 -0.06 -12.28 32.58
C THR A 2 -0.63 -11.69 31.27
N ALA A 3 -0.72 -10.37 31.07
CA ALA A 3 -1.18 -9.82 29.78
C ALA A 3 -0.05 -9.68 28.72
N GLY A 4 1.20 -9.47 29.15
CA GLY A 4 2.34 -9.25 28.24
C GLY A 4 2.92 -10.51 27.59
N LEU A 5 2.59 -11.71 28.09
CA LEU A 5 3.14 -12.97 27.57
C LEU A 5 2.36 -13.52 26.37
N ILE A 6 1.09 -13.13 26.22
CA ILE A 6 0.21 -13.64 25.16
C ILE A 6 0.55 -12.96 23.81
N VAL A 7 0.95 -11.68 23.82
CA VAL A 7 1.32 -10.92 22.62
C VAL A 7 2.60 -11.46 21.98
N ARG A 8 3.58 -11.91 22.78
CA ARG A 8 4.83 -12.48 22.26
C ARG A 8 4.65 -13.88 21.65
N LYS A 9 3.71 -14.70 22.15
CA LYS A 9 3.40 -16.00 21.53
C LYS A 9 2.61 -15.85 20.22
N ALA A 10 1.73 -14.86 20.12
CA ALA A 10 0.97 -14.61 18.90
C ALA A 10 1.86 -14.13 17.73
N LEU A 11 2.84 -13.27 18.00
CA LEU A 11 3.78 -12.80 16.96
C LEU A 11 4.76 -13.88 16.48
N LEU A 12 5.15 -14.82 17.35
CA LEU A 12 6.04 -15.93 16.98
C LEU A 12 5.33 -17.07 16.23
N GLN A 13 4.01 -17.22 16.35
CA GLN A 13 3.26 -18.22 15.58
C GLN A 13 2.93 -17.79 14.14
N HIS A 14 3.09 -16.51 13.79
CA HIS A 14 2.76 -15.99 12.44
C HIS A 14 3.97 -15.73 11.54
N ALA A 15 5.18 -16.09 11.97
CA ALA A 15 6.36 -16.13 11.11
C ALA A 15 6.29 -17.20 10.00
N ASN A 16 5.27 -18.08 10.03
CA ASN A 16 5.04 -19.13 9.04
C ASN A 16 3.75 -18.89 8.22
N GLY A 17 3.64 -17.73 7.55
CA GLY A 17 2.73 -17.58 6.40
C GLY A 17 1.24 -17.32 6.66
N GLY A 18 0.89 -16.59 7.73
CA GLY A 18 -0.51 -16.22 8.02
C GLY A 18 -0.92 -14.85 7.46
N SER A 19 -2.03 -14.82 6.71
CA SER A 19 -2.69 -13.64 6.12
C SER A 19 -3.10 -12.57 7.16
N ILE A 20 -2.80 -11.29 6.88
CA ILE A 20 -3.11 -10.10 7.71
C ILE A 20 -4.59 -9.68 7.73
N TYR A 21 -5.48 -10.36 7.01
CA TYR A 21 -6.92 -10.02 6.97
C TYR A 21 -7.71 -10.33 8.25
N LEU A 22 -7.04 -10.65 9.37
CA LEU A 22 -7.66 -10.80 10.69
C LEU A 22 -7.68 -9.51 11.53
N PHE A 23 -7.12 -8.40 11.04
CA PHE A 23 -7.14 -7.10 11.75
C PHE A 23 -8.29 -6.16 11.37
N GLY A 24 -9.25 -6.61 10.54
CA GLY A 24 -10.38 -5.80 10.07
C GLY A 24 -11.29 -5.21 11.16
N HIS A 25 -11.14 -5.59 12.42
CA HIS A 25 -11.88 -5.01 13.55
C HIS A 25 -11.06 -4.09 14.48
N ALA A 26 -9.74 -3.97 14.31
CA ALA A 26 -8.92 -3.20 15.24
C ALA A 26 -8.71 -1.72 14.84
N PHE A 27 -8.80 -1.37 13.55
CA PHE A 27 -8.57 0.01 13.09
C PHE A 27 -9.43 0.40 11.87
N PRO A 28 -10.71 0.79 12.06
CA PRO A 28 -11.57 1.24 10.97
C PRO A 28 -11.14 2.59 10.35
N ALA A 29 -10.33 3.38 11.05
CA ALA A 29 -9.99 4.76 10.67
C ALA A 29 -8.96 4.88 9.53
N LEU A 30 -8.23 3.79 9.20
CA LEU A 30 -7.20 3.82 8.16
C LEU A 30 -7.72 3.50 6.75
N LEU A 31 -9.02 3.17 6.61
CA LEU A 31 -9.63 2.77 5.34
C LEU A 31 -10.74 3.71 4.84
N ALA A 32 -10.98 4.85 5.50
CA ALA A 32 -12.00 5.80 5.05
C ALA A 32 -11.45 6.72 3.94
N PRO A 33 -12.06 6.74 2.73
CA PRO A 33 -11.71 7.71 1.70
C PRO A 33 -12.20 9.12 2.08
N LEU A 34 -11.37 10.15 1.87
CA LEU A 34 -11.75 11.56 2.07
C LEU A 34 -12.89 11.95 1.11
N PRO A 35 -13.93 12.66 1.59
CA PRO A 35 -15.00 13.13 0.72
C PRO A 35 -14.54 14.31 -0.15
N THR A 36 -14.57 14.13 -1.48
CA THR A 36 -14.45 15.22 -2.45
C THR A 36 -15.82 15.86 -2.67
N ALA A 37 -16.11 16.97 -1.98
CA ALA A 37 -17.32 17.74 -2.24
C ALA A 37 -17.06 19.25 -2.25
N LYS A 38 -17.15 19.84 -3.44
CA LYS A 38 -17.38 21.28 -3.64
C LYS A 38 -18.67 21.69 -2.93
N LYS A 39 -18.58 22.50 -1.88
CA LYS A 39 -19.75 23.20 -1.30
C LYS A 39 -19.46 24.70 -1.14
N LYS A 40 -20.35 25.49 -1.74
CA LYS A 40 -20.39 26.96 -1.71
C LYS A 40 -20.41 27.45 -0.26
N GLY A 41 -19.48 28.32 0.11
CA GLY A 41 -19.43 28.95 1.42
C GLY A 41 -20.56 29.99 1.60
N PRO A 42 -21.03 30.25 2.83
CA PRO A 42 -21.93 31.37 3.11
C PRO A 42 -21.15 32.70 3.15
N LYS A 43 -21.76 33.76 2.62
CA LYS A 43 -21.28 35.16 2.63
C LYS A 43 -21.04 35.68 4.07
N PRO A 44 -20.09 36.60 4.28
CA PRO A 44 -19.84 37.21 5.58
C PRO A 44 -20.91 38.25 5.93
N ARG A 45 -21.44 38.20 7.16
CA ARG A 45 -22.22 39.31 7.75
C ARG A 45 -21.26 40.23 8.51
N TYR A 46 -21.42 41.52 8.27
CA TYR A 46 -20.79 42.65 8.96
C TYR A 46 -20.94 42.54 10.48
N ILE A 47 -19.86 42.76 11.24
CA ILE A 47 -19.90 43.00 12.68
C ILE A 47 -19.62 44.50 12.89
N THR A 48 -20.64 45.23 13.35
CA THR A 48 -20.50 46.58 13.93
C THR A 48 -20.25 46.45 15.43
N HIS A 49 -19.16 47.04 15.92
CA HIS A 49 -18.88 47.22 17.34
C HIS A 49 -19.85 48.25 17.96
N GLY A 50 -20.40 47.94 19.12
CA GLY A 50 -21.22 48.84 19.95
C GLY A 50 -21.26 48.34 21.41
N HIS A 51 -21.14 49.28 22.35
CA HIS A 51 -20.68 49.16 23.74
C HIS A 51 -21.65 48.56 24.80
N SER A 52 -21.11 47.74 25.72
CA SER A 52 -21.24 47.74 27.21
C SER A 52 -22.63 47.56 27.91
N PRO A 53 -22.73 47.42 29.26
CA PRO A 53 -22.90 46.13 29.96
C PRO A 53 -24.14 46.05 30.89
N SER A 54 -24.27 44.88 31.57
CA SER A 54 -25.17 44.56 32.71
C SER A 54 -26.61 44.17 32.38
N ASP A 55 -26.96 42.89 32.59
CA ASP A 55 -27.74 42.51 33.79
C ASP A 55 -27.89 40.98 33.92
N SER A 56 -27.78 40.56 35.17
CA SER A 56 -28.03 39.23 35.73
C SER A 56 -29.40 38.65 35.35
N GLN A 57 -29.47 37.34 35.08
CA GLN A 57 -30.41 36.44 35.76
C GLN A 57 -29.94 34.97 35.69
N ASN A 58 -30.02 34.38 36.87
CA ASN A 58 -29.68 33.02 37.25
C ASN A 58 -30.85 32.11 36.88
N LEU A 59 -30.65 31.06 36.09
CA LEU A 59 -31.56 29.91 36.06
C LEU A 59 -30.78 28.64 35.79
N SER A 60 -30.75 27.84 36.85
CA SER A 60 -30.22 26.49 36.94
C SER A 60 -30.86 25.58 35.89
N GLN A 61 -30.04 24.80 35.19
CA GLN A 61 -30.40 23.44 34.82
C GLN A 61 -29.13 22.61 34.63
N ASN A 62 -28.99 21.65 35.54
CA ASN A 62 -28.05 20.54 35.46
C ASN A 62 -28.25 19.79 34.14
N THR A 63 -27.26 19.83 33.26
CA THR A 63 -27.03 18.78 32.29
C THR A 63 -25.54 18.48 32.27
N ALA A 64 -25.23 17.23 32.57
CA ALA A 64 -23.91 16.62 32.57
C ALA A 64 -22.95 17.28 31.57
N SER A 65 -21.93 17.96 32.09
CA SER A 65 -20.72 18.22 31.34
C SER A 65 -19.99 16.90 31.19
N SER A 66 -20.43 16.10 30.22
CA SER A 66 -19.57 15.13 29.57
C SER A 66 -18.37 15.92 29.07
N SER A 67 -17.26 15.82 29.79
CA SER A 67 -15.97 16.35 29.38
C SER A 67 -15.53 15.62 28.11
N SER A 68 -16.13 15.96 26.98
CA SER A 68 -15.55 15.71 25.67
C SER A 68 -14.42 16.72 25.54
N SER A 69 -13.28 16.41 26.15
CA SER A 69 -12.02 17.03 25.80
C SER A 69 -11.82 16.73 24.32
N SER A 70 -12.19 17.70 23.48
CA SER A 70 -11.78 17.76 22.09
C SER A 70 -10.27 17.95 22.14
N PHE A 71 -9.53 16.86 22.29
CA PHE A 71 -8.08 16.86 22.22
C PHE A 71 -7.72 17.55 20.92
N SER A 72 -7.10 18.73 21.03
CA SER A 72 -6.46 19.36 19.89
C SER A 72 -5.51 18.32 19.31
N THR A 73 -5.38 18.25 17.98
CA THR A 73 -4.40 17.36 17.33
C THR A 73 -3.02 17.51 18.00
N SER A 74 -2.71 18.73 18.49
CA SER A 74 -1.53 19.10 19.29
C SER A 74 -1.37 18.37 20.63
N GLU A 75 -2.46 18.07 21.35
CA GLU A 75 -2.43 17.33 22.63
C GLU A 75 -2.24 15.82 22.38
N LEU A 76 -2.81 15.30 21.29
CA LEU A 76 -2.49 13.96 20.81
C LEU A 76 -1.01 13.85 20.40
N LEU A 77 -0.41 14.89 19.80
CA LEU A 77 1.04 14.89 19.53
C LEU A 77 1.88 14.93 20.82
N GLN A 78 1.34 15.47 21.91
CA GLN A 78 2.05 15.65 23.17
C GLN A 78 2.26 14.33 23.94
N GLU A 79 1.48 13.29 23.62
CA GLU A 79 1.60 11.94 24.18
C GLU A 79 2.55 11.03 23.36
N TRP A 80 3.14 11.54 22.28
CA TRP A 80 4.01 10.76 21.41
C TRP A 80 5.43 10.66 21.95
N GLY A 81 5.64 9.70 22.84
CA GLY A 81 6.98 9.30 23.26
C GLY A 81 7.75 8.55 22.16
N VAL A 82 9.08 8.48 22.31
CA VAL A 82 9.99 7.66 21.48
C VAL A 82 9.54 6.20 21.37
N HIS A 83 8.77 5.70 22.35
CA HIS A 83 8.21 4.34 22.36
C HIS A 83 7.27 4.03 21.21
N ASN A 84 6.70 5.04 20.55
CA ASN A 84 5.84 4.85 19.38
C ASN A 84 6.63 4.82 18.06
N LEU A 85 7.95 5.04 18.10
CA LEU A 85 8.84 4.98 16.94
C LEU A 85 9.45 3.58 16.81
N ILE A 86 9.53 3.10 15.57
CA ILE A 86 10.22 1.87 15.22
C ILE A 86 11.67 2.24 14.88
N LEU A 87 12.55 2.15 15.87
CA LEU A 87 13.94 2.58 15.75
C LEU A 87 14.82 1.49 15.10
N SER A 88 15.83 1.94 14.36
CA SER A 88 16.91 1.10 13.86
C SER A 88 17.80 0.60 15.01
N GLU A 89 18.48 -0.53 14.80
CA GLU A 89 19.47 -1.08 15.74
C GLU A 89 20.59 -0.09 16.10
N TRP A 90 20.90 0.85 15.20
CA TRP A 90 21.84 1.95 15.44
C TRP A 90 21.46 2.83 16.65
N PHE A 91 20.20 2.78 17.08
CA PHE A 91 19.65 3.60 18.16
C PHE A 91 19.18 2.76 19.36
N THR A 92 19.64 1.53 19.51
CA THR A 92 19.23 0.62 20.61
C THR A 92 19.52 1.19 22.01
N GLY A 93 20.53 2.06 22.14
CA GLY A 93 20.89 2.75 23.40
C GLY A 93 20.27 4.14 23.57
N LEU A 94 19.27 4.50 22.77
CA LEU A 94 18.66 5.83 22.80
C LEU A 94 17.72 5.96 24.00
N GLU A 95 18.06 6.86 24.92
CA GLU A 95 17.21 7.19 26.07
C GLU A 95 15.98 8.00 25.62
N PRO A 96 14.75 7.53 25.81
CA PRO A 96 13.53 8.20 25.31
C PRO A 96 13.42 9.68 25.72
N ARG A 97 13.77 9.99 26.98
CA ARG A 97 13.72 11.34 27.56
C ARG A 97 14.66 12.32 26.89
N SER A 98 15.76 11.83 26.32
CA SER A 98 16.77 12.69 25.68
C SER A 98 16.31 13.24 24.33
N VAL A 99 15.34 12.59 23.69
CA VAL A 99 14.83 12.94 22.35
C VAL A 99 13.50 13.67 22.43
N GLU A 100 12.73 13.43 23.50
CA GLU A 100 11.41 14.01 23.72
C GLU A 100 11.33 15.53 23.44
N PRO A 101 12.30 16.37 23.84
CA PRO A 101 12.27 17.80 23.52
C PRO A 101 12.26 18.10 22.02
N PHE A 102 12.91 17.26 21.21
CA PHE A 102 12.97 17.41 19.76
C PHE A 102 11.72 16.86 19.08
N LEU A 103 11.12 15.78 19.60
CA LEU A 103 9.88 15.23 19.05
C LEU A 103 8.73 16.24 19.12
N ARG A 104 8.67 17.06 20.18
CA ARG A 104 7.67 18.13 20.33
C ARG A 104 7.76 19.21 19.25
N LEU A 105 8.92 19.33 18.60
CA LEU A 105 9.14 20.29 17.50
C LEU A 105 8.78 19.67 16.13
N MET A 106 8.53 18.36 16.07
CA MET A 106 8.21 17.68 14.82
C MET A 106 6.71 17.78 14.52
N PRO A 107 6.33 17.98 13.24
CA PRO A 107 4.94 18.19 12.86
C PRO A 107 4.06 16.94 12.97
N SER A 108 4.66 15.74 12.87
CA SER A 108 3.93 14.48 12.99
C SER A 108 4.83 13.31 13.42
N ILE A 109 4.23 12.21 13.87
CA ILE A 109 4.96 10.97 14.18
C ILE A 109 5.55 10.32 12.93
N GLU A 110 4.88 10.43 11.78
CA GLU A 110 5.40 9.96 10.50
C GLU A 110 6.63 10.76 10.09
N TYR A 111 6.62 12.08 10.30
CA TYR A 111 7.80 12.91 10.07
C TYR A 111 8.95 12.49 10.99
N ALA A 112 8.67 12.26 12.29
CA ALA A 112 9.66 11.77 13.22
C ALA A 112 10.24 10.42 12.76
N GLN A 113 9.39 9.46 12.42
CA GLN A 113 9.82 8.15 11.93
C GLN A 113 10.69 8.27 10.66
N ASP A 114 10.26 9.11 9.72
CA ASP A 114 11.00 9.38 8.48
C ASP A 114 12.37 10.01 8.77
N PHE A 115 12.44 10.93 9.73
CA PHE A 115 13.67 11.56 10.18
C PHE A 115 14.66 10.53 10.75
N PHE A 116 14.21 9.68 11.67
CA PHE A 116 15.04 8.61 12.25
C PHE A 116 15.50 7.60 11.19
N ASP A 117 14.62 7.20 10.27
CA ASP A 117 14.94 6.31 9.16
C ASP A 117 15.98 6.94 8.21
N LYS A 118 15.93 8.25 7.96
CA LYS A 118 16.95 8.96 7.16
C LYS A 118 18.31 8.96 7.84
N VAL A 119 18.36 9.28 9.14
CA VAL A 119 19.62 9.29 9.90
C VAL A 119 20.27 7.91 9.87
N ALA A 120 19.48 6.85 10.11
CA ALA A 120 19.94 5.47 10.00
C ALA A 120 20.44 5.16 8.58
N GLY A 121 19.71 5.58 7.55
CA GLY A 121 20.12 5.40 6.15
C GLY A 121 21.45 6.08 5.82
N VAL A 122 21.73 7.26 6.38
CA VAL A 122 23.02 7.95 6.21
C VAL A 122 24.14 7.21 6.94
N ILE A 123 23.90 6.71 8.16
CA ILE A 123 24.88 5.90 8.90
C ILE A 123 25.24 4.66 8.09
N GLU A 124 24.25 3.92 7.61
CA GLU A 124 24.47 2.70 6.84
C GLU A 124 25.22 2.98 5.53
N HIS A 125 24.81 4.01 4.80
CA HIS A 125 25.49 4.41 3.57
C HIS A 125 26.95 4.81 3.81
N LYS A 126 27.24 5.51 4.92
CA LYS A 126 28.61 5.97 5.22
C LYS A 126 29.52 4.88 5.77
N LYS A 127 28.97 3.76 6.27
CA LYS A 127 29.73 2.65 6.84
C LYS A 127 30.80 2.09 5.89
N THR A 128 30.50 2.05 4.59
CA THR A 128 31.40 1.52 3.55
C THR A 128 32.29 2.60 2.90
N THR A 129 32.14 3.86 3.30
CA THR A 129 32.89 4.99 2.74
C THR A 129 34.17 5.25 3.53
N SER A 130 35.07 6.08 2.98
CA SER A 130 36.32 6.48 3.63
C SER A 130 36.15 7.29 4.93
N LYS A 131 34.93 7.76 5.24
CA LYS A 131 34.61 8.53 6.44
C LYS A 131 33.33 7.99 7.11
N PRO A 132 33.42 6.83 7.78
CA PRO A 132 32.28 6.25 8.49
C PRO A 132 31.88 7.12 9.69
N ILE A 133 30.61 7.01 10.08
CA ILE A 133 30.11 7.67 11.30
C ILE A 133 30.53 6.80 12.48
N ALA A 134 31.42 7.33 13.33
CA ALA A 134 31.95 6.60 14.48
C ALA A 134 30.95 6.46 15.63
N ASP A 135 30.09 7.46 15.84
CA ASP A 135 29.07 7.47 16.89
C ASP A 135 27.69 7.83 16.30
N ALA A 136 26.81 6.84 16.26
CA ALA A 136 25.46 6.95 15.72
C ALA A 136 24.56 7.87 16.55
N LEU A 137 24.68 7.86 17.88
CA LEU A 137 23.85 8.67 18.77
C LEU A 137 24.29 10.13 18.73
N ALA A 138 25.60 10.40 18.79
CA ALA A 138 26.12 11.76 18.64
C ALA A 138 25.73 12.36 17.28
N PHE A 139 25.78 11.57 16.21
CA PHE A 139 25.33 11.99 14.89
C PHE A 139 23.83 12.30 14.85
N LEU A 140 23.00 11.42 15.41
CA LEU A 140 21.56 11.64 15.55
C LEU A 140 21.26 12.95 16.27
N PHE A 141 21.89 13.22 17.42
CA PHE A 141 21.66 14.47 18.16
C PHE A 141 22.15 15.70 17.41
N ALA A 142 23.23 15.59 16.62
CA ALA A 142 23.68 16.67 15.75
C ALA A 142 22.64 16.98 14.66
N CYS A 143 22.01 15.96 14.07
CA CYS A 143 20.90 16.11 13.14
C CYS A 143 19.65 16.70 13.82
N LEU A 144 19.25 16.19 14.99
CA LEU A 144 18.09 16.69 15.75
C LEU A 144 18.24 18.17 16.12
N LYS A 145 19.44 18.60 16.55
CA LYS A 145 19.71 20.02 16.83
C LYS A 145 19.53 20.94 15.62
N LYS A 146 19.80 20.43 14.42
CA LYS A 146 19.63 21.16 13.16
C LYS A 146 18.26 20.97 12.53
N MET A 147 17.47 20.00 13.01
CA MET A 147 16.23 19.54 12.40
C MET A 147 16.38 19.23 10.90
N GLU A 148 17.57 18.78 10.50
CA GLU A 148 17.92 18.56 9.11
C GLU A 148 18.75 17.28 8.97
N VAL A 149 18.40 16.49 7.95
CA VAL A 149 19.15 15.30 7.54
C VAL A 149 19.11 15.21 6.02
N ASN A 150 20.29 15.11 5.42
CA ASN A 150 20.43 14.90 3.99
C ASN A 150 20.49 13.39 3.72
N PRO A 151 19.42 12.79 3.16
CA PRO A 151 19.39 11.37 2.91
C PRO A 151 20.37 10.98 1.79
N PRO A 152 20.80 9.71 1.73
CA PRO A 152 21.64 9.24 0.64
C PRO A 152 20.90 9.28 -0.71
N PRO A 153 21.63 9.31 -1.85
CA PRO A 153 21.02 9.24 -3.17
C PRO A 153 20.14 7.99 -3.33
N GLY A 154 18.95 8.16 -3.91
CA GLY A 154 18.01 7.05 -4.11
C GLY A 154 17.30 6.56 -2.84
N TRP A 155 17.46 7.25 -1.71
CA TRP A 155 16.76 6.91 -0.48
C TRP A 155 15.24 6.97 -0.65
N LYS A 156 14.55 5.97 -0.11
CA LYS A 156 13.09 5.87 -0.12
C LYS A 156 12.58 5.76 1.31
N SER A 157 11.54 6.53 1.62
CA SER A 157 10.85 6.41 2.90
C SER A 157 10.24 5.03 3.06
N ARG A 158 9.98 4.63 4.30
CA ARG A 158 9.32 3.36 4.60
C ARG A 158 7.98 3.22 3.87
N ARG A 159 7.20 4.29 3.81
CA ARG A 159 5.93 4.32 3.07
C ARG A 159 6.11 4.02 1.59
N VAL A 160 7.10 4.64 0.95
CA VAL A 160 7.37 4.39 -0.48
C VAL A 160 7.79 2.94 -0.70
N ARG A 161 8.66 2.39 0.16
CA ARG A 161 9.07 0.97 0.08
C ARG A 161 7.89 0.01 0.22
N LEU A 162 7.00 0.24 1.19
CA LEU A 162 5.80 -0.58 1.38
C LEU A 162 4.86 -0.51 0.16
N LEU A 163 4.68 0.68 -0.42
CA LEU A 163 3.87 0.84 -1.62
C LEU A 163 4.48 0.13 -2.83
N GLU A 164 5.80 0.16 -2.99
CA GLU A 164 6.51 -0.54 -4.07
C GLU A 164 6.45 -2.06 -3.89
N GLU A 165 6.52 -2.56 -2.66
CA GLU A 165 6.35 -3.98 -2.36
C GLU A 165 4.92 -4.44 -2.66
N GLU A 166 3.91 -3.68 -2.25
CA GLU A 166 2.51 -4.00 -2.54
C GLU A 166 2.21 -3.92 -4.05
N ALA A 167 2.74 -2.92 -4.74
CA ALA A 167 2.62 -2.80 -6.19
C ALA A 167 3.23 -4.03 -6.90
N ARG A 168 4.42 -4.46 -6.48
CA ARG A 168 5.08 -5.65 -7.03
C ARG A 168 4.26 -6.92 -6.79
N ARG A 169 3.73 -7.08 -5.58
CA ARG A 169 2.87 -8.21 -5.25
C ARG A 169 1.62 -8.24 -6.13
N LEU A 170 0.96 -7.09 -6.31
CA LEU A 170 -0.22 -6.99 -7.18
C LEU A 170 0.11 -7.26 -8.65
N GLU A 171 1.28 -6.85 -9.13
CA GLU A 171 1.75 -7.19 -10.48
C GLU A 171 1.97 -8.71 -10.64
N GLU A 172 2.60 -9.35 -9.66
CA GLU A 172 2.79 -10.81 -9.65
C GLU A 172 1.45 -11.56 -9.63
N GLU A 173 0.52 -11.12 -8.78
CA GLU A 173 -0.84 -11.68 -8.71
C GLU A 173 -1.60 -11.48 -10.04
N ALA A 174 -1.48 -10.30 -10.67
CA ALA A 174 -2.10 -10.02 -11.97
C ALA A 174 -1.53 -10.91 -13.09
N VAL A 175 -0.21 -11.15 -13.10
CA VAL A 175 0.43 -12.07 -14.04
C VAL A 175 -0.04 -13.51 -13.80
N ALA A 176 -0.13 -13.95 -12.55
CA ALA A 176 -0.64 -15.27 -12.20
C ALA A 176 -2.09 -15.47 -12.66
N LEU A 177 -2.97 -14.48 -12.41
CA LEU A 177 -4.36 -14.51 -12.87
C LEU A 177 -4.47 -14.52 -14.38
N LYS A 178 -3.67 -13.70 -15.08
CA LYS A 178 -3.65 -13.68 -16.54
C LYS A 178 -3.22 -15.02 -17.11
N THR A 179 -2.16 -15.62 -16.60
CA THR A 179 -1.70 -16.94 -17.06
C THR A 179 -2.72 -18.05 -16.76
N ALA A 180 -3.39 -18.01 -15.60
CA ALA A 180 -4.46 -18.94 -15.28
C ALA A 180 -5.66 -18.79 -16.24
N ARG A 181 -6.06 -17.55 -16.53
CA ARG A 181 -7.12 -17.26 -17.50
C ARG A 181 -6.75 -17.76 -18.90
N ASP A 182 -5.54 -17.47 -19.36
CA ASP A 182 -5.08 -17.86 -20.70
C ASP A 182 -5.02 -19.40 -20.84
N ARG A 183 -4.66 -20.12 -19.77
CA ARG A 183 -4.75 -21.60 -19.70
C ARG A 183 -6.19 -22.09 -19.80
N LEU A 184 -7.10 -21.49 -19.05
CA LEU A 184 -8.52 -21.85 -19.07
C LEU A 184 -9.15 -21.59 -20.44
N GLU A 185 -8.79 -20.48 -21.09
CA GLU A 185 -9.25 -20.17 -22.44
C GLU A 185 -8.72 -21.20 -23.47
N ALA A 186 -7.46 -21.62 -23.34
CA ALA A 186 -6.90 -22.68 -24.18
C ALA A 186 -7.62 -24.02 -23.99
N GLN A 187 -7.86 -24.43 -22.74
CA GLN A 187 -8.63 -25.65 -22.43
C GLN A 187 -10.07 -25.57 -22.96
N ARG A 188 -10.72 -24.42 -22.83
CA ARG A 188 -12.07 -24.20 -23.36
C ARG A 188 -12.10 -24.33 -24.89
N ALA A 189 -11.11 -23.78 -25.58
CA ALA A 189 -11.00 -23.91 -27.03
C ALA A 189 -10.78 -25.37 -27.47
N GLU A 190 -9.96 -26.13 -26.73
CA GLU A 190 -9.72 -27.55 -26.99
C GLU A 190 -11.00 -28.38 -26.82
N VAL A 191 -11.70 -28.24 -25.69
CA VAL A 191 -12.98 -28.93 -25.45
C VAL A 191 -14.00 -28.55 -26.50
N TYR A 192 -14.06 -27.27 -26.89
CA TYR A 192 -14.95 -26.80 -27.96
C TYR A 192 -14.64 -27.49 -29.28
N PHE A 193 -13.38 -27.54 -29.68
CA PHE A 193 -12.95 -28.17 -30.93
C PHE A 193 -13.29 -29.65 -30.99
N LEU A 194 -13.09 -30.39 -29.89
CA LEU A 194 -13.47 -31.80 -29.77
C LEU A 194 -14.99 -32.03 -29.85
N GLY A 195 -15.80 -31.01 -29.53
CA GLY A 195 -17.25 -31.05 -29.66
C GLY A 195 -17.79 -30.66 -31.04
N LEU A 196 -16.93 -30.24 -31.97
CA LEU A 196 -17.32 -29.93 -33.36
C LEU A 196 -17.49 -31.20 -34.19
N SER A 197 -18.23 -31.11 -35.29
CA SER A 197 -18.28 -32.18 -36.28
C SER A 197 -16.92 -32.41 -36.94
N GLU A 198 -16.66 -33.65 -37.37
CA GLU A 198 -15.40 -34.03 -38.06
C GLU A 198 -15.13 -33.21 -39.32
N GLU A 199 -16.18 -32.84 -40.06
CA GLU A 199 -16.08 -31.96 -41.24
C GLU A 199 -15.51 -30.59 -40.86
N THR A 200 -16.07 -29.96 -39.82
CA THR A 200 -15.61 -28.64 -39.35
C THR A 200 -14.21 -28.73 -38.75
N GLN A 201 -13.90 -29.79 -37.99
CA GLN A 201 -12.56 -30.01 -37.47
C GLN A 201 -11.52 -30.12 -38.60
N THR A 202 -11.83 -30.89 -39.64
CA THR A 202 -10.95 -31.09 -40.80
C THR A 202 -10.76 -29.80 -41.59
N GLN A 203 -11.82 -29.02 -41.77
CA GLN A 203 -11.75 -27.71 -42.42
C GLN A 203 -10.82 -26.75 -41.67
N LEU A 204 -10.95 -26.65 -40.35
CA LEU A 204 -10.11 -25.77 -39.54
C LEU A 204 -8.63 -26.19 -39.56
N ARG A 205 -8.35 -27.51 -39.51
CA ARG A 205 -6.98 -28.05 -39.64
C ARG A 205 -6.38 -27.70 -41.00
N ARG A 206 -7.13 -27.92 -42.08
CA ARG A 206 -6.70 -27.60 -43.44
C ARG A 206 -6.38 -26.10 -43.61
N MET A 207 -7.25 -25.22 -43.12
CA MET A 207 -7.00 -23.77 -43.16
C MET A 207 -5.74 -23.36 -42.38
N ALA A 208 -5.45 -24.04 -41.27
CA ALA A 208 -4.23 -23.80 -40.51
C ALA A 208 -2.98 -24.30 -41.24
N GLU A 209 -3.06 -25.44 -41.92
CA GLU A 209 -1.98 -26.01 -42.75
C GLU A 209 -1.67 -25.12 -43.95
N GLU A 210 -2.69 -24.67 -44.68
CA GLU A 210 -2.56 -23.76 -45.81
C GLU A 210 -1.87 -22.44 -45.39
N ALA A 211 -2.22 -21.89 -44.23
CA ALA A 211 -1.58 -20.68 -43.70
C ALA A 211 -0.12 -20.87 -43.26
N ALA A 212 0.28 -22.11 -42.96
CA ALA A 212 1.64 -22.44 -42.55
C ALA A 212 2.54 -22.84 -43.73
N ALA A 213 1.96 -23.24 -44.87
CA ALA A 213 2.62 -23.86 -46.03
C ALA A 213 3.88 -23.11 -46.52
N ASP A 214 3.88 -21.78 -46.49
CA ASP A 214 4.98 -20.94 -46.98
C ASP A 214 6.23 -20.95 -46.08
N THR A 215 6.20 -21.64 -44.93
CA THR A 215 7.30 -21.63 -43.95
C THR A 215 8.26 -22.80 -44.21
N GLU A 216 9.48 -22.53 -44.67
CA GLU A 216 10.43 -23.60 -45.07
C GLU A 216 10.94 -24.46 -43.89
N LEU A 217 11.14 -23.85 -42.73
CA LEU A 217 11.59 -24.54 -41.52
C LEU A 217 10.43 -25.31 -40.87
N ALA A 218 10.54 -26.64 -40.80
CA ALA A 218 9.50 -27.52 -40.27
C ALA A 218 9.03 -27.13 -38.85
N VAL A 219 9.96 -26.86 -37.93
CA VAL A 219 9.62 -26.49 -36.54
C VAL A 219 8.84 -25.17 -36.48
N VAL A 220 9.20 -24.19 -37.32
CA VAL A 220 8.52 -22.90 -37.39
C VAL A 220 7.16 -23.05 -38.07
N ARG A 221 7.07 -23.90 -39.09
CA ARG A 221 5.82 -24.26 -39.78
C ARG A 221 4.83 -24.88 -38.81
N ASP A 222 5.25 -25.87 -38.03
CA ASP A 222 4.39 -26.57 -37.07
C ASP A 222 3.89 -25.61 -35.99
N ALA A 223 4.78 -24.79 -35.40
CA ALA A 223 4.39 -23.77 -34.43
C ALA A 223 3.41 -22.74 -35.01
N LYS A 224 3.60 -22.32 -36.27
CA LYS A 224 2.72 -21.39 -36.98
C LYS A 224 1.36 -22.02 -37.27
N ARG A 225 1.34 -23.29 -37.72
CA ARG A 225 0.11 -24.07 -37.95
C ARG A 225 -0.69 -24.20 -36.66
N ASP A 226 -0.05 -24.64 -35.59
CA ASP A 226 -0.74 -24.90 -34.32
C ASP A 226 -1.29 -23.59 -33.72
N ARG A 227 -0.52 -22.50 -33.79
CA ARG A 227 -1.00 -21.16 -33.42
C ARG A 227 -2.19 -20.74 -34.26
N ARG A 228 -2.13 -20.94 -35.59
CA ARG A 228 -3.21 -20.57 -36.50
C ARG A 228 -4.47 -21.39 -36.24
N LEU A 229 -4.32 -22.69 -35.98
CA LEU A 229 -5.43 -23.56 -35.62
C LEU A 229 -6.12 -23.08 -34.35
N GLN A 230 -5.35 -22.74 -33.30
CA GLN A 230 -5.93 -22.19 -32.07
C GLN A 230 -6.68 -20.87 -32.30
N GLU A 231 -6.16 -19.97 -33.14
CA GLU A 231 -6.87 -18.73 -33.52
C GLU A 231 -8.20 -19.02 -34.23
N LEU A 232 -8.19 -19.92 -35.22
CA LEU A 232 -9.39 -20.30 -35.96
C LEU A 232 -10.46 -20.96 -35.06
N ILE A 233 -10.03 -21.80 -34.11
CA ILE A 233 -10.94 -22.40 -33.11
C ILE A 233 -11.59 -21.31 -32.24
N ARG A 234 -10.81 -20.34 -31.74
CA ARG A 234 -11.35 -19.23 -30.95
C ARG A 234 -12.32 -18.37 -31.77
N ASP A 235 -12.02 -18.12 -33.04
CA ASP A 235 -12.88 -17.36 -33.95
C ASP A 235 -14.21 -18.06 -34.17
N HIS A 236 -14.16 -19.36 -34.48
CA HIS A 236 -15.36 -20.18 -34.66
C HIS A 236 -16.21 -20.22 -33.38
N MET A 237 -15.56 -20.43 -32.22
CA MET A 237 -16.23 -20.42 -30.92
C MET A 237 -16.93 -19.08 -30.63
N ARG A 238 -16.32 -17.94 -31.00
CA ARG A 238 -16.93 -16.60 -30.85
C ARG A 238 -18.11 -16.40 -31.78
N GLN A 239 -18.04 -16.89 -33.02
CA GLN A 239 -19.13 -16.80 -33.99
C GLN A 239 -20.32 -17.64 -33.55
N ASP A 240 -20.08 -18.88 -33.13
CA ASP A 240 -21.11 -19.80 -32.64
C ASP A 240 -21.82 -19.30 -31.36
N GLN A 241 -21.09 -18.64 -30.46
CA GLN A 241 -21.71 -17.98 -29.29
C GLN A 241 -22.60 -16.80 -29.69
N ARG A 242 -22.23 -16.05 -30.73
CA ARG A 242 -23.03 -14.92 -31.22
C ARG A 242 -24.31 -15.40 -31.91
N THR A 243 -24.23 -16.48 -32.69
CA THR A 243 -25.40 -17.04 -33.39
C THR A 243 -26.37 -17.72 -32.43
N LYS A 244 -25.90 -18.31 -31.33
CA LYS A 244 -26.74 -18.93 -30.29
C LYS A 244 -27.36 -17.94 -29.29
N ALA A 245 -26.88 -16.70 -29.24
CA ALA A 245 -27.38 -15.66 -28.34
C ALA A 245 -28.50 -14.79 -28.93
N ILE A 246 -28.86 -15.04 -30.20
CA ILE A 246 -29.99 -14.44 -30.93
C ILE A 246 -31.14 -15.44 -30.91
#